data_AF-F3G711-F1
#
_entry.id   AF-F3G711-F1
#
_cell.length_a   1.000
_cell.length_b   1.000
_cell.length_c   1.000
_cell.angle_alpha   90.00
_cell.angle_beta   90.00
_cell.angle_gamma   90.00
#
_symmetry.space_group_name_H-M   'P 1'
#
loop_
_entity.id
_entity.type
_entity.pdbx_description
1 polymer ?
#
loop_
_entity_poly.entity_id
_entity_poly.type
_entity_poly.pdbx_seq_one_letter_code
_entity_poly.pdbx_strand_id
1 'polypeptide(L)'
;MSVEHVAVQRADFDQVMVPNYAPAGFIPVRGAGSRVWDQAGRELVDFSGGIAVNVLGHCHPALVGALTEQANNLWHVSNVFTNEPTLRLAKKLVDATFAERVFFCNSGAEANEAAFKLARRVAHDQYGPEKYEIIAALNSFHGRTLFTVSVGGQPKYSDGFGPKITGISHVPYNDLDALKAAVTDKTCAVVLEPIQGEGGVLPGQLEYLQGARKLCDEHNALLVFDEVQSGMGRSGHLFAYMHYGVTPDILSSAKSIGGGFPRVGIS
;
A
#
# COMPACT_ATOMS: atom_id res chain seq x y z
N MET A 1 16.81 34.81 -1.15
CA MET A 1 15.66 35.57 -1.68
C MET A 1 14.40 34.87 -1.20
N SER A 2 13.54 35.51 -0.41
CA SER A 2 12.25 34.92 -0.05
C SER A 2 11.37 34.89 -1.29
N VAL A 3 10.90 33.72 -1.68
CA VAL A 3 9.90 33.58 -2.75
C VAL A 3 8.62 34.21 -2.21
N GLU A 4 8.08 35.21 -2.90
CA GLU A 4 6.74 35.71 -2.62
C GLU A 4 5.74 34.60 -2.94
N HIS A 5 4.99 34.16 -1.93
CA HIS A 5 3.96 33.16 -2.10
C HIS A 5 2.60 33.85 -2.26
N VAL A 6 1.85 33.43 -3.28
CA VAL A 6 0.45 33.83 -3.45
C VAL A 6 -0.34 33.36 -2.23
N ALA A 7 -1.13 34.25 -1.62
CA ALA A 7 -2.01 33.90 -0.52
C ALA A 7 -3.11 32.94 -1.02
N VAL A 8 -3.36 31.87 -0.27
CA VAL A 8 -4.36 30.85 -0.60
C VAL A 8 -5.35 30.64 0.55
N GLN A 9 -6.58 30.28 0.21
CA GLN A 9 -7.71 30.03 1.10
C GLN A 9 -8.32 28.65 0.82
N ARG A 10 -9.10 28.11 1.78
CA ARG A 10 -9.79 26.81 1.59
C ARG A 10 -10.69 26.80 0.36
N ALA A 11 -11.34 27.92 0.02
CA ALA A 11 -12.21 28.02 -1.15
C ALA A 11 -11.46 27.86 -2.48
N ASP A 12 -10.14 28.06 -2.50
CA ASP A 12 -9.36 27.91 -3.73
C ASP A 12 -9.30 26.44 -4.18
N PHE A 13 -9.39 25.48 -3.25
CA PHE A 13 -9.49 24.06 -3.59
C PHE A 13 -10.65 23.80 -4.56
N ASP A 14 -11.82 24.41 -4.30
CA ASP A 14 -13.01 24.19 -5.12
C ASP A 14 -12.91 24.89 -6.48
N GLN A 15 -11.99 25.86 -6.63
CA GLN A 15 -11.73 26.57 -7.88
C GLN A 15 -10.69 25.88 -8.76
N VAL A 16 -9.68 25.23 -8.15
CA VAL A 16 -8.48 24.76 -8.87
C VAL A 16 -8.28 23.23 -8.84
N MET A 17 -8.94 22.51 -7.93
CA MET A 17 -8.78 21.06 -7.79
C MET A 17 -9.98 20.31 -8.36
N VAL A 18 -9.71 19.12 -8.90
CA VAL A 18 -10.77 18.17 -9.29
C VAL A 18 -11.60 17.83 -8.03
N PRO A 19 -12.94 17.79 -8.09
CA PRO A 19 -13.80 17.61 -6.92
C PRO A 19 -13.90 16.14 -6.48
N ASN A 20 -12.76 15.48 -6.27
CA ASN A 20 -12.67 14.09 -5.82
C ASN A 20 -12.35 13.94 -4.32
N TYR A 21 -12.14 15.05 -3.61
CA TYR A 21 -11.96 15.11 -2.16
C TYR A 21 -12.84 16.18 -1.53
N ALA A 22 -13.16 15.99 -0.25
CA ALA A 22 -13.82 16.99 0.60
C ALA A 22 -12.85 17.42 1.73
N PRO A 23 -11.92 18.35 1.46
CA PRO A 23 -10.94 18.77 2.47
C PRO A 23 -11.59 19.50 3.64
N ALA A 24 -10.97 19.39 4.83
CA ALA A 24 -11.38 20.07 6.04
C ALA A 24 -11.40 21.61 5.87
N GLY A 25 -12.10 22.29 6.78
CA GLY A 25 -12.26 23.75 6.75
C GLY A 25 -11.01 24.57 7.12
N PHE A 26 -9.84 23.94 7.27
CA PHE A 26 -8.58 24.59 7.62
C PHE A 26 -7.42 24.00 6.83
N ILE A 27 -6.34 24.77 6.67
CA ILE A 27 -5.16 24.39 5.89
C ILE A 27 -3.95 24.25 6.81
N PRO A 28 -3.42 23.02 7.02
CA PRO A 28 -2.13 22.79 7.66
C PRO A 28 -0.98 23.47 6.91
N VAL A 29 -0.07 24.16 7.63
CA VAL A 29 1.09 24.85 7.02
C VAL A 29 2.42 24.50 7.67
N ARG A 30 2.40 23.91 8.86
CA ARG A 30 3.61 23.49 9.58
C ARG A 30 3.34 22.23 10.37
N GLY A 31 4.31 21.32 10.42
CA GLY A 31 4.28 20.15 11.29
C GLY A 31 5.61 19.97 12.02
N ALA A 32 5.56 19.43 13.24
CA ALA A 32 6.73 19.04 14.01
C ALA A 32 6.38 17.88 14.96
N GLY A 33 7.02 16.71 14.78
CA GLY A 33 6.66 15.51 15.52
C GLY A 33 5.18 15.16 15.28
N SER A 34 4.39 15.01 16.34
CA SER A 34 2.94 14.75 16.24
C SER A 34 2.08 16.01 16.40
N ARG A 35 2.61 17.19 16.07
CA ARG A 35 1.87 18.46 16.12
C ARG A 35 1.81 19.12 14.74
N VAL A 36 0.68 19.76 14.44
CA VAL A 36 0.40 20.46 13.19
C VAL A 36 -0.17 21.84 13.50
N TRP A 37 0.24 22.87 12.75
CA TRP A 37 -0.30 24.22 12.83
C TRP A 37 -0.96 24.59 11.50
N ASP A 38 -2.12 25.23 11.57
CA ASP A 38 -2.82 25.76 10.39
C ASP A 38 -2.46 27.23 10.09
N GLN A 39 -2.99 27.77 8.99
CA GLN A 39 -2.75 29.16 8.57
C GLN A 39 -3.12 30.22 9.62
N ALA A 40 -4.04 29.93 10.54
CA ALA A 40 -4.42 30.83 11.64
C ALA A 40 -3.51 30.68 12.87
N GLY A 41 -2.51 29.77 12.81
CA GLY A 41 -1.61 29.47 13.91
C GLY A 41 -2.21 28.53 14.96
N ARG A 42 -3.40 27.97 14.72
CA ARG A 42 -4.00 27.00 15.65
C ARG A 42 -3.20 25.71 15.61
N GLU A 43 -2.83 25.23 16.79
CA GLU A 43 -2.12 23.97 16.96
C GLU A 43 -3.08 22.79 17.14
N LEU A 44 -2.73 21.65 16.52
CA LEU A 44 -3.46 20.39 16.57
C LEU A 44 -2.49 19.27 16.91
N VAL A 45 -2.94 18.30 17.71
CA VAL A 45 -2.25 17.02 17.88
C VAL A 45 -2.67 16.08 16.76
N ASP A 46 -1.71 15.53 16.02
CA ASP A 46 -1.96 14.68 14.86
C ASP A 46 -1.95 13.20 15.25
N PHE A 47 -3.17 12.64 15.39
CA PHE A 47 -3.40 11.20 15.51
C PHE A 47 -3.79 10.54 14.18
N SER A 48 -3.83 11.30 13.08
CA SER A 48 -4.10 10.76 11.74
C SER A 48 -2.81 10.27 11.06
N GLY A 49 -1.69 10.95 11.30
CA GLY A 49 -0.42 10.73 10.62
C GLY A 49 -0.53 10.80 9.10
N GLY A 50 -1.45 11.60 8.55
CA GLY A 50 -1.72 11.65 7.11
C GLY A 50 -2.21 10.30 6.56
N ILE A 51 -3.10 9.63 7.30
CA ILE A 51 -3.58 8.26 7.01
C ILE A 51 -2.43 7.25 7.12
N ALA A 52 -1.85 7.19 8.33
CA ALA A 52 -0.78 6.24 8.70
C ALA A 52 0.53 6.36 7.87
N VAL A 53 0.79 7.52 7.26
CA VAL A 53 2.00 7.79 6.46
C VAL A 53 3.15 8.29 7.33
N ASN A 54 2.91 9.30 8.16
CA ASN A 54 3.93 10.02 8.92
C ASN A 54 4.31 9.26 10.21
N VAL A 55 4.84 8.04 10.06
CA VAL A 55 5.13 7.13 11.18
C VAL A 55 6.18 7.66 12.16
N LEU A 56 7.10 8.52 11.71
CA LEU A 56 8.09 9.21 12.53
C LEU A 56 7.71 10.66 12.85
N GLY A 57 6.47 11.05 12.58
CA GLY A 57 5.99 12.42 12.70
C GLY A 57 6.45 13.34 11.57
N HIS A 58 6.01 14.60 11.65
CA HIS A 58 6.32 15.63 10.68
C HIS A 58 7.75 16.16 10.87
N CYS A 59 8.47 16.34 9.75
CA CYS A 59 9.81 16.95 9.70
C CYS A 59 10.82 16.32 10.66
N HIS A 60 10.81 14.99 10.82
CA HIS A 60 11.77 14.29 11.66
C HIS A 60 13.22 14.62 11.24
N PRO A 61 14.11 15.06 12.16
CA PRO A 61 15.44 15.57 11.79
C PRO A 61 16.29 14.61 10.95
N ALA A 62 16.22 13.30 11.23
CA ALA A 62 16.94 12.30 10.43
C ALA A 62 16.42 12.18 8.99
N LEU A 63 15.10 12.32 8.78
CA LEU A 63 14.50 12.25 7.43
C LEU A 63 14.81 13.53 6.65
N VAL A 64 14.72 14.68 7.30
CA VAL A 64 15.10 15.97 6.71
C VAL A 64 16.58 15.96 6.30
N GLY A 65 17.46 15.50 7.19
CA GLY A 65 18.89 15.36 6.90
C GLY A 65 19.16 14.46 5.69
N ALA A 66 18.59 13.24 5.68
CA ALA A 66 18.75 12.31 4.57
C ALA A 66 18.20 12.85 3.24
N LEU A 67 17.06 13.55 3.28
CA LEU A 67 16.49 14.21 2.11
C LEU A 67 17.42 15.30 1.57
N THR A 68 17.85 16.22 2.42
CA THR A 68 18.70 17.36 2.03
C THR A 68 20.06 16.89 1.51
N GLU A 69 20.68 15.90 2.15
CA GLU A 69 21.95 15.32 1.69
C GLU A 69 21.79 14.71 0.29
N GLN A 70 20.81 13.82 0.10
CA GLN A 70 20.62 13.15 -1.19
C GLN A 70 20.19 14.15 -2.29
N ALA A 71 19.38 15.15 -1.95
CA ALA A 71 18.94 16.20 -2.88
C ALA A 71 20.10 17.08 -3.36
N ASN A 72 21.16 17.26 -2.57
CA ASN A 72 22.35 17.98 -3.04
C ASN A 72 23.30 17.11 -3.88
N ASN A 73 23.00 15.81 -4.02
CA ASN A 73 23.83 14.84 -4.74
C ASN A 73 23.18 14.35 -6.04
N LEU A 74 22.04 13.63 -5.96
CA LEU A 74 21.40 12.98 -7.12
C LEU A 74 19.94 12.64 -6.86
N TRP A 75 19.05 12.99 -7.81
CA TRP A 75 17.59 12.81 -7.67
C TRP A 75 17.04 11.64 -8.48
N HIS A 76 17.32 11.62 -9.78
CA HIS A 76 16.72 10.66 -10.71
C HIS A 76 17.66 10.36 -11.87
N VAL A 77 17.80 9.07 -12.20
CA VAL A 77 18.62 8.57 -13.31
C VAL A 77 17.91 7.50 -14.13
N SER A 78 16.58 7.40 -14.03
CA SER A 78 15.77 6.28 -14.57
C SER A 78 16.21 4.90 -14.04
N ASN A 79 15.63 3.83 -14.58
CA ASN A 79 16.02 2.45 -14.28
C ASN A 79 17.02 1.86 -15.30
N VAL A 80 17.50 2.67 -16.26
CA VAL A 80 18.66 2.27 -17.10
C VAL A 80 19.91 2.10 -16.25
N PHE A 81 20.02 2.90 -15.18
CA PHE A 81 21.08 2.82 -14.18
C PHE A 81 20.51 2.35 -12.84
N THR A 82 21.34 1.68 -12.05
CA THR A 82 21.06 1.51 -10.61
C THR A 82 21.62 2.69 -9.82
N ASN A 83 21.31 2.76 -8.53
CA ASN A 83 21.88 3.75 -7.62
C ASN A 83 22.07 3.17 -6.22
N GLU A 84 23.05 3.70 -5.48
CA GLU A 84 23.41 3.17 -4.16
C GLU A 84 22.28 3.25 -3.12
N PRO A 85 21.50 4.37 -3.01
CA PRO A 85 20.37 4.41 -2.08
C PRO A 85 19.35 3.28 -2.31
N THR A 86 19.00 3.01 -3.58
CA THR A 86 18.08 1.92 -3.94
C THR A 86 18.63 0.56 -3.53
N LEU A 87 19.90 0.26 -3.84
CA LEU A 87 20.51 -1.03 -3.49
C LEU A 87 20.66 -1.21 -1.97
N ARG A 88 21.04 -0.15 -1.24
CA ARG A 88 21.13 -0.17 0.22
C ARG A 88 19.77 -0.43 0.87
N LEU A 89 18.70 0.18 0.36
CA LEU A 89 17.35 -0.07 0.87
C LEU A 89 16.87 -1.48 0.52
N ALA A 90 17.08 -1.94 -0.72
CA ALA A 90 16.73 -3.30 -1.14
C ALA A 90 17.41 -4.34 -0.23
N LYS A 91 18.72 -4.19 0.00
CA LYS A 91 19.48 -5.09 0.87
C LYS A 91 18.92 -5.11 2.30
N LYS A 92 18.60 -3.95 2.88
CA LYS A 92 18.00 -3.90 4.22
C LYS A 92 16.65 -4.61 4.31
N LEU A 93 15.82 -4.51 3.27
CA LEU A 93 14.54 -5.19 3.22
C LEU A 93 14.74 -6.71 3.11
N VAL A 94 15.56 -7.16 2.16
CA VAL A 94 15.89 -8.59 1.99
C VAL A 94 16.49 -9.20 3.25
N ASP A 95 17.44 -8.51 3.88
CA ASP A 95 18.09 -9.03 5.10
C ASP A 95 17.12 -9.09 6.32
N ALA A 96 15.99 -8.36 6.28
CA ALA A 96 15.05 -8.23 7.39
C ALA A 96 13.70 -8.94 7.18
N THR A 97 13.45 -9.51 6.01
CA THR A 97 12.15 -10.12 5.66
C THR A 97 12.33 -11.47 4.94
N PHE A 98 11.21 -12.08 4.52
CA PHE A 98 11.24 -13.28 3.66
C PHE A 98 11.69 -12.98 2.22
N ALA A 99 11.73 -11.71 1.82
CA ALA A 99 11.90 -11.33 0.43
C ALA A 99 13.31 -11.62 -0.06
N GLU A 100 13.42 -12.19 -1.25
CA GLU A 100 14.71 -12.38 -1.91
C GLU A 100 15.01 -11.25 -2.92
N ARG A 101 13.97 -10.56 -3.39
CA ARG A 101 14.04 -9.49 -4.39
C ARG A 101 13.04 -8.40 -4.03
N VAL A 102 13.33 -7.17 -4.47
CA VAL A 102 12.48 -6.00 -4.21
C VAL A 102 12.32 -5.18 -5.49
N PHE A 103 11.12 -4.68 -5.73
CA PHE A 103 10.82 -3.69 -6.78
C PHE A 103 10.36 -2.39 -6.13
N PHE A 104 10.90 -1.24 -6.57
CA PHE A 104 10.48 0.07 -6.04
C PHE A 104 9.59 0.82 -7.02
N CYS A 105 8.55 1.45 -6.48
CA CYS A 105 7.62 2.34 -7.17
C CYS A 105 7.24 3.53 -6.27
N ASN A 106 6.22 4.30 -6.64
CA ASN A 106 5.93 5.61 -6.05
C ASN A 106 4.67 5.60 -5.18
N SER A 107 3.76 4.65 -5.39
CA SER A 107 2.51 4.55 -4.61
C SER A 107 2.11 3.12 -4.30
N GLY A 108 1.31 2.94 -3.25
CA GLY A 108 0.78 1.62 -2.86
C GLY A 108 -0.04 0.98 -3.98
N ALA A 109 -0.75 1.81 -4.77
CA ALA A 109 -1.47 1.32 -5.95
C ALA A 109 -0.51 0.77 -7.01
N GLU A 110 0.63 1.42 -7.27
CA GLU A 110 1.64 0.88 -8.20
C GLU A 110 2.29 -0.41 -7.66
N ALA A 111 2.49 -0.52 -6.34
CA ALA A 111 3.01 -1.75 -5.75
C ALA A 111 2.02 -2.90 -5.90
N ASN A 112 0.74 -2.65 -5.60
CA ASN A 112 -0.30 -3.65 -5.79
C ASN A 112 -0.50 -4.01 -7.27
N GLU A 113 -0.45 -3.05 -8.19
CA GLU A 113 -0.44 -3.33 -9.64
C GLU A 113 0.68 -4.30 -10.02
N ALA A 114 1.91 -4.04 -9.60
CA ALA A 114 3.02 -4.92 -9.94
C ALA A 114 2.94 -6.28 -9.21
N ALA A 115 2.42 -6.34 -7.98
CA ALA A 115 2.16 -7.61 -7.29
C ALA A 115 1.10 -8.46 -8.03
N PHE A 116 -0.03 -7.87 -8.42
CA PHE A 116 -1.11 -8.57 -9.10
C PHE A 116 -0.70 -9.01 -10.51
N LYS A 117 0.06 -8.16 -11.21
CA LYS A 117 0.65 -8.51 -12.51
C LYS A 117 1.69 -9.62 -12.38
N LEU A 118 2.53 -9.59 -11.35
CA LEU A 118 3.51 -10.64 -11.09
C LEU A 118 2.80 -11.97 -10.83
N ALA A 119 1.77 -11.99 -9.98
CA ALA A 119 1.00 -13.20 -9.70
C ALA A 119 0.33 -13.78 -10.96
N ARG A 120 -0.34 -12.94 -11.76
CA ARG A 120 -0.90 -13.38 -13.05
C ARG A 120 0.17 -13.88 -14.02
N ARG A 121 1.33 -13.21 -14.08
CA ARG A 121 2.40 -13.59 -14.99
C ARG A 121 3.05 -14.91 -14.60
N VAL A 122 3.34 -15.11 -13.32
CA VAL A 122 3.86 -16.37 -12.79
C VAL A 122 2.89 -17.51 -13.07
N ALA A 123 1.59 -17.31 -12.79
CA ALA A 123 0.60 -18.34 -13.04
C ALA A 123 0.44 -18.67 -14.54
N HIS A 124 0.44 -17.64 -15.39
CA HIS A 124 0.42 -17.83 -16.85
C HIS A 124 1.63 -18.66 -17.33
N ASP A 125 2.83 -18.30 -16.89
CA ASP A 125 4.07 -18.93 -17.38
C ASP A 125 4.23 -20.37 -16.85
N GLN A 126 3.71 -20.68 -15.66
CA GLN A 126 3.86 -22.00 -15.02
C GLN A 126 2.68 -22.95 -15.31
N TYR A 127 1.45 -22.44 -15.38
CA TYR A 127 0.23 -23.24 -15.42
C TYR A 127 -0.68 -22.93 -16.61
N GLY A 128 -0.34 -21.92 -17.42
CA GLY A 128 -1.07 -21.54 -18.62
C GLY A 128 -2.11 -20.43 -18.41
N PRO A 129 -2.71 -19.93 -19.51
CA PRO A 129 -3.52 -18.71 -19.51
C PRO A 129 -4.83 -18.80 -18.74
N GLU A 130 -5.31 -20.01 -18.42
CA GLU A 130 -6.56 -20.23 -17.69
C GLU A 130 -6.44 -19.99 -16.18
N LYS A 131 -5.22 -19.92 -15.63
CA LYS A 131 -4.98 -19.66 -14.20
C LYS A 131 -4.73 -18.17 -13.94
N TYR A 132 -5.81 -17.38 -13.93
CA TYR A 132 -5.74 -15.92 -13.82
C TYR A 132 -6.66 -15.32 -12.74
N GLU A 133 -7.44 -16.16 -12.06
CA GLU A 133 -8.45 -15.70 -11.09
C GLU A 133 -7.78 -15.18 -9.82
N ILE A 134 -8.22 -14.02 -9.35
CA ILE A 134 -7.79 -13.40 -8.10
C ILE A 134 -8.98 -13.42 -7.13
N ILE A 135 -8.77 -13.98 -5.95
CA ILE A 135 -9.75 -13.93 -4.86
C ILE A 135 -9.31 -12.85 -3.87
N ALA A 136 -10.17 -11.88 -3.61
CA ALA A 136 -9.93 -10.80 -2.65
C ALA A 136 -11.03 -10.77 -1.58
N ALA A 137 -10.88 -9.91 -0.57
CA ALA A 137 -11.87 -9.77 0.48
C ALA A 137 -12.80 -8.58 0.24
N LEU A 138 -14.07 -8.70 0.65
CA LEU A 138 -15.00 -7.58 0.74
C LEU A 138 -14.45 -6.50 1.69
N ASN A 139 -14.80 -5.23 1.43
CA ASN A 139 -14.32 -4.02 2.13
C ASN A 139 -12.83 -3.68 1.98
N SER A 140 -12.04 -4.52 1.30
CA SER A 140 -10.62 -4.26 1.07
C SER A 140 -10.34 -2.99 0.25
N PHE A 141 -9.16 -2.42 0.42
CA PHE A 141 -8.69 -1.26 -0.33
C PHE A 141 -7.24 -1.43 -0.81
N HIS A 142 -7.06 -1.63 -2.12
CA HIS A 142 -5.74 -1.88 -2.73
C HIS A 142 -5.24 -0.75 -3.63
N GLY A 143 -6.00 0.33 -3.78
CA GLY A 143 -5.62 1.46 -4.63
C GLY A 143 -6.77 2.01 -5.46
N ARG A 144 -6.41 2.90 -6.40
CA ARG A 144 -7.36 3.64 -7.25
C ARG A 144 -7.08 3.50 -8.75
N THR A 145 -6.09 2.69 -9.14
CA THR A 145 -5.94 2.30 -10.55
C THR A 145 -7.05 1.33 -10.92
N LEU A 146 -7.37 1.19 -12.21
CA LEU A 146 -8.48 0.34 -12.65
C LEU A 146 -8.34 -1.12 -12.15
N PHE A 147 -7.12 -1.67 -12.13
CA PHE A 147 -6.90 -3.03 -11.64
C PHE A 147 -6.99 -3.11 -10.12
N THR A 148 -6.29 -2.23 -9.40
CA THR A 148 -6.27 -2.27 -7.94
C THR A 148 -7.63 -1.97 -7.32
N VAL A 149 -8.41 -1.07 -7.89
CA VAL A 149 -9.77 -0.77 -7.41
C VAL A 149 -10.75 -1.90 -7.73
N SER A 150 -10.51 -2.68 -8.79
CA SER A 150 -11.31 -3.86 -9.11
C SER A 150 -11.01 -5.03 -8.19
N VAL A 151 -9.74 -5.20 -7.78
CA VAL A 151 -9.33 -6.17 -6.75
C VAL A 151 -9.85 -5.73 -5.37
N GLY A 152 -9.89 -4.43 -5.09
CA GLY A 152 -10.53 -3.88 -3.89
C GLY A 152 -12.02 -4.24 -3.77
N GLY A 153 -12.46 -4.54 -2.56
CA GLY A 153 -13.80 -5.07 -2.27
C GLY A 153 -14.87 -4.01 -2.01
N GLN A 154 -14.80 -2.84 -2.66
CA GLN A 154 -15.74 -1.72 -2.45
C GLN A 154 -16.35 -1.25 -3.78
N PRO A 155 -17.53 -1.77 -4.19
CA PRO A 155 -18.15 -1.46 -5.49
C PRO A 155 -18.31 0.03 -5.79
N LYS A 156 -18.62 0.84 -4.78
CA LYS A 156 -18.72 2.31 -4.87
C LYS A 156 -17.48 3.01 -5.44
N TYR A 157 -16.31 2.34 -5.41
CA TYR A 157 -15.06 2.88 -5.95
C TYR A 157 -14.69 2.30 -7.32
N SER A 158 -15.26 1.15 -7.71
CA SER A 158 -14.95 0.47 -8.99
C SER A 158 -16.01 0.68 -10.07
N ASP A 159 -17.24 1.04 -9.70
CA ASP A 159 -18.35 1.19 -10.63
C ASP A 159 -18.23 2.49 -11.45
N GLY A 160 -18.63 2.46 -12.73
CA GLY A 160 -18.66 3.63 -13.62
C GLY A 160 -17.43 3.87 -14.50
N PHE A 161 -16.42 2.97 -14.48
CA PHE A 161 -15.15 3.16 -15.20
C PHE A 161 -14.94 2.24 -16.42
N GLY A 162 -16.00 1.62 -16.94
CA GLY A 162 -15.95 0.70 -18.09
C GLY A 162 -16.10 -0.78 -17.70
N PRO A 163 -15.81 -1.72 -18.62
CA PRO A 163 -15.96 -3.14 -18.31
C PRO A 163 -15.02 -3.53 -17.16
N LYS A 164 -15.55 -4.24 -16.17
CA LYS A 164 -14.75 -4.76 -15.05
C LYS A 164 -13.72 -5.75 -15.58
N ILE A 165 -12.55 -5.78 -14.95
CA ILE A 165 -11.52 -6.77 -15.24
C ILE A 165 -12.05 -8.15 -14.82
N THR A 166 -11.93 -9.12 -15.72
CA THR A 166 -12.41 -10.48 -15.49
C THR A 166 -11.50 -11.25 -14.52
N GLY A 167 -12.04 -12.32 -13.92
CA GLY A 167 -11.30 -13.20 -13.01
C GLY A 167 -10.94 -12.51 -11.70
N ILE A 168 -11.84 -11.70 -11.15
CA ILE A 168 -11.72 -11.15 -9.80
C ILE A 168 -13.03 -11.46 -9.08
N SER A 169 -12.93 -12.09 -7.91
CA SER A 169 -14.07 -12.34 -7.04
C SER A 169 -13.75 -11.95 -5.60
N HIS A 170 -14.81 -11.75 -4.80
CA HIS A 170 -14.69 -11.27 -3.44
C HIS A 170 -15.42 -12.20 -2.47
N VAL A 171 -14.78 -12.50 -1.34
CA VAL A 171 -15.37 -13.24 -0.22
C VAL A 171 -15.46 -12.35 1.02
N PRO A 172 -16.36 -12.61 1.98
CA PRO A 172 -16.35 -11.90 3.25
C PRO A 172 -14.99 -12.05 3.97
N TYR A 173 -14.46 -10.94 4.49
CA TYR A 173 -13.20 -10.98 5.25
C TYR A 173 -13.38 -11.80 6.54
N ASN A 174 -12.36 -12.57 6.93
CA ASN A 174 -12.40 -13.54 8.02
C ASN A 174 -13.38 -14.74 7.84
N ASP A 175 -14.00 -14.92 6.67
CA ASP A 175 -14.78 -16.11 6.35
C ASP A 175 -13.91 -17.12 5.59
N LEU A 176 -13.31 -18.05 6.34
CA LEU A 176 -12.43 -19.07 5.79
C LEU A 176 -13.19 -20.07 4.91
N ASP A 177 -14.44 -20.38 5.22
CA ASP A 177 -15.20 -21.37 4.45
C ASP A 177 -15.64 -20.79 3.11
N ALA A 178 -16.01 -19.51 3.06
CA ALA A 178 -16.21 -18.79 1.81
C ALA A 178 -14.91 -18.73 0.98
N LEU A 179 -13.75 -18.52 1.61
CA LEU A 179 -12.46 -18.53 0.91
C LEU A 179 -12.15 -19.92 0.31
N LYS A 180 -12.33 -21.00 1.08
CA LYS A 180 -12.18 -22.38 0.59
C LYS A 180 -13.08 -22.68 -0.61
N ALA A 181 -14.32 -22.18 -0.59
CA ALA A 181 -15.27 -22.41 -1.67
C ALA A 181 -14.93 -21.61 -2.95
N ALA A 182 -14.22 -20.49 -2.82
CA ALA A 182 -13.89 -19.59 -3.93
C ALA A 182 -12.55 -19.92 -4.60
N VAL A 183 -11.58 -20.45 -3.86
CA VAL A 183 -10.27 -20.83 -4.42
C VAL A 183 -10.40 -22.12 -5.23
N THR A 184 -9.88 -22.09 -6.46
CA THR A 184 -9.87 -23.24 -7.38
C THR A 184 -8.52 -23.38 -8.07
N ASP A 185 -8.35 -24.40 -8.90
CA ASP A 185 -7.13 -24.58 -9.70
C ASP A 185 -6.90 -23.46 -10.73
N LYS A 186 -7.92 -22.63 -11.02
CA LYS A 186 -7.81 -21.43 -11.86
C LYS A 186 -7.37 -20.18 -11.09
N THR A 187 -7.31 -20.25 -9.76
CA THR A 187 -6.86 -19.14 -8.91
C THR A 187 -5.35 -18.95 -9.04
N CYS A 188 -4.92 -17.75 -9.42
CA CYS A 188 -3.51 -17.37 -9.42
C CYS A 188 -3.08 -16.69 -8.12
N ALA A 189 -4.00 -16.00 -7.43
CA ALA A 189 -3.68 -15.35 -6.17
C ALA A 189 -4.88 -15.20 -5.23
N VAL A 190 -4.56 -15.20 -3.94
CA VAL A 190 -5.42 -14.69 -2.87
C VAL A 190 -4.79 -13.41 -2.36
N VAL A 191 -5.53 -12.30 -2.43
CA VAL A 191 -5.04 -10.96 -2.04
C VAL A 191 -5.74 -10.51 -0.76
N LEU A 192 -4.97 -10.29 0.30
CA LEU A 192 -5.50 -9.92 1.61
C LEU A 192 -4.69 -8.80 2.24
N GLU A 193 -5.38 -7.89 2.93
CA GLU A 193 -4.75 -7.06 3.95
C GLU A 193 -4.66 -7.90 5.24
N PRO A 194 -3.51 -8.03 5.93
CA PRO A 194 -3.46 -8.69 7.24
C PRO A 194 -4.33 -7.99 8.29
N ILE A 195 -4.53 -6.68 8.13
CA ILE A 195 -5.48 -5.86 8.88
C ILE A 195 -6.15 -4.92 7.86
N GLN A 196 -7.46 -5.07 7.62
CA GLN A 196 -8.19 -4.13 6.77
C GLN A 196 -8.35 -2.79 7.48
N GLY A 197 -7.60 -1.77 7.07
CA GLY A 197 -7.69 -0.47 7.73
C GLY A 197 -8.90 0.34 7.26
N GLU A 198 -9.06 0.53 5.94
CA GLU A 198 -10.22 1.24 5.37
C GLU A 198 -11.55 0.48 5.61
N GLY A 199 -11.47 -0.84 5.79
CA GLY A 199 -12.61 -1.69 6.12
C GLY A 199 -13.12 -1.56 7.56
N GLY A 200 -12.55 -0.65 8.36
CA GLY A 200 -12.96 -0.41 9.75
C GLY A 200 -11.95 -0.88 10.80
N VAL A 201 -10.67 -0.95 10.45
CA VAL A 201 -9.58 -1.43 11.33
C VAL A 201 -9.89 -2.83 11.85
N LEU A 202 -10.09 -3.77 10.92
CA LEU A 202 -10.45 -5.17 11.20
C LEU A 202 -9.23 -6.07 11.06
N PRO A 203 -8.67 -6.62 12.16
CA PRO A 203 -7.58 -7.58 12.09
C PRO A 203 -8.03 -8.90 11.46
N GLY A 204 -7.15 -9.51 10.67
CA GLY A 204 -7.32 -10.88 10.21
C GLY A 204 -7.31 -11.84 11.40
N GLN A 205 -8.22 -12.80 11.42
CA GLN A 205 -8.16 -13.93 12.35
C GLN A 205 -6.99 -14.83 11.94
N LEU A 206 -6.28 -15.37 12.94
CA LEU A 206 -5.08 -16.18 12.67
C LEU A 206 -5.42 -17.41 11.82
N GLU A 207 -6.54 -18.08 12.14
CA GLU A 207 -7.03 -19.26 11.43
C GLU A 207 -7.39 -18.93 9.98
N TYR A 208 -7.92 -17.73 9.74
CA TYR A 208 -8.24 -17.24 8.39
C TYR A 208 -6.97 -17.05 7.55
N LEU A 209 -5.95 -16.37 8.08
CA LEU A 209 -4.69 -16.12 7.36
C LEU A 209 -3.89 -17.41 7.15
N GLN A 210 -3.83 -18.29 8.15
CA GLN A 210 -3.21 -19.61 8.02
C GLN A 210 -3.96 -20.48 6.99
N GLY A 211 -5.29 -20.43 7.01
CA GLY A 211 -6.13 -21.11 6.03
C GLY A 211 -5.90 -20.60 4.61
N ALA A 212 -5.78 -19.28 4.42
CA ALA A 212 -5.45 -18.68 3.13
C ALA A 212 -4.09 -19.16 2.61
N ARG A 213 -3.05 -19.18 3.46
CA ARG A 213 -1.72 -19.73 3.11
C ARG A 213 -1.81 -21.18 2.64
N LYS A 214 -2.48 -22.03 3.43
CA LYS A 214 -2.65 -23.45 3.09
C LYS A 214 -3.41 -23.64 1.77
N LEU A 215 -4.47 -22.88 1.54
CA LEU A 215 -5.23 -22.93 0.27
C LEU A 215 -4.37 -22.50 -0.92
N CYS A 216 -3.55 -21.45 -0.76
CA CYS A 216 -2.61 -21.04 -1.78
C CYS A 216 -1.61 -22.16 -2.12
N ASP A 217 -1.09 -22.84 -1.11
CA ASP A 217 -0.17 -23.97 -1.29
C ASP A 217 -0.84 -25.15 -2.02
N GLU A 218 -2.07 -25.51 -1.61
CA GLU A 218 -2.84 -26.62 -2.20
C GLU A 218 -3.18 -26.39 -3.68
N HIS A 219 -3.51 -25.16 -4.05
CA HIS A 219 -3.93 -24.81 -5.41
C HIS A 219 -2.81 -24.21 -6.26
N ASN A 220 -1.57 -24.17 -5.78
CA ASN A 220 -0.46 -23.48 -6.45
C ASN A 220 -0.80 -22.02 -6.82
N ALA A 221 -1.51 -21.33 -5.94
CA ALA A 221 -1.79 -19.90 -6.02
C ALA A 221 -0.83 -19.12 -5.12
N LEU A 222 -0.62 -17.84 -5.41
CA LEU A 222 0.22 -16.98 -4.57
C LEU A 222 -0.62 -16.29 -3.50
N LEU A 223 -0.15 -16.28 -2.27
CA LEU A 223 -0.67 -15.43 -1.21
C LEU A 223 -0.02 -14.05 -1.32
N VAL A 224 -0.83 -13.02 -1.55
CA VAL A 224 -0.39 -11.62 -1.62
C VAL A 224 -0.88 -10.88 -0.40
N PHE A 225 0.05 -10.37 0.40
CA PHE A 225 -0.29 -9.46 1.50
C PHE A 225 -0.11 -8.00 1.11
N ASP A 226 -1.22 -7.26 1.17
CA ASP A 226 -1.18 -5.81 1.11
C ASP A 226 -0.87 -5.26 2.51
N GLU A 227 0.40 -4.89 2.71
CA GLU A 227 0.90 -4.28 3.92
C GLU A 227 1.23 -2.79 3.71
N VAL A 228 0.56 -2.14 2.73
CA VAL A 228 0.68 -0.70 2.51
C VAL A 228 0.37 0.09 3.78
N GLN A 229 -0.64 -0.33 4.55
CA GLN A 229 -1.06 0.36 5.78
C GLN A 229 -0.57 -0.31 7.07
N SER A 230 -0.58 -1.64 7.14
CA SER A 230 -0.21 -2.41 8.34
C SER A 230 1.30 -2.66 8.49
N GLY A 231 2.08 -2.43 7.44
CA GLY A 231 3.52 -2.68 7.41
C GLY A 231 4.37 -1.54 7.97
N MET A 232 5.69 -1.69 7.80
CA MET A 232 6.72 -0.73 8.23
C MET A 232 6.57 -0.25 9.68
N GLY A 233 6.39 -1.20 10.60
CA GLY A 233 6.36 -0.92 12.04
C GLY A 233 4.97 -0.61 12.62
N ARG A 234 3.93 -0.45 11.78
CA ARG A 234 2.60 0.00 12.24
C ARG A 234 1.98 -0.91 13.30
N SER A 235 2.14 -2.22 13.17
CA SER A 235 1.59 -3.23 14.07
C SER A 235 2.48 -3.53 15.29
N GLY A 236 3.61 -2.83 15.44
CA GLY A 236 4.65 -3.16 16.44
C GLY A 236 5.68 -4.18 15.96
N HIS A 237 5.46 -4.79 14.80
CA HIS A 237 6.46 -5.56 14.05
C HIS A 237 6.80 -4.84 12.75
N LEU A 238 7.95 -5.17 12.13
CA LEU A 238 8.33 -4.55 10.86
C LEU A 238 7.24 -4.74 9.80
N PHE A 239 6.65 -5.93 9.74
CA PHE A 239 5.46 -6.23 8.96
C PHE A 239 4.49 -7.09 9.78
N ALA A 240 3.18 -6.95 9.56
CA ALA A 240 2.15 -7.69 10.29
C ALA A 240 2.23 -9.19 10.05
N TYR A 241 2.69 -9.66 8.89
CA TYR A 241 2.90 -11.09 8.64
C TYR A 241 3.83 -11.74 9.68
N MET A 242 4.80 -10.98 10.21
CA MET A 242 5.72 -11.45 11.25
C MET A 242 5.00 -11.66 12.59
N HIS A 243 4.00 -10.84 12.90
CA HIS A 243 3.15 -11.01 14.08
C HIS A 243 2.34 -12.30 13.98
N TYR A 244 1.74 -12.54 12.81
CA TYR A 244 0.91 -13.71 12.56
C TYR A 244 1.71 -15.00 12.33
N GLY A 245 3.00 -14.90 11.98
CA GLY A 245 3.81 -16.06 11.59
C GLY A 245 3.34 -16.70 10.29
N VAL A 246 2.70 -15.93 9.41
CA VAL A 246 2.17 -16.39 8.11
C VAL A 246 2.91 -15.69 7.00
N THR A 247 3.85 -16.37 6.35
CA THR A 247 4.66 -15.77 5.28
C THR A 247 3.90 -15.75 3.94
N PRO A 248 3.66 -14.58 3.33
CA PRO A 248 3.07 -14.48 1.99
C PRO A 248 4.12 -14.81 0.91
N ASP A 249 3.67 -15.01 -0.34
CA ASP A 249 4.56 -15.13 -1.49
C ASP A 249 4.98 -13.77 -2.05
N ILE A 250 4.11 -12.76 -1.91
CA ILE A 250 4.35 -11.38 -2.34
C ILE A 250 3.79 -10.44 -1.27
N LEU A 251 4.55 -9.40 -0.91
CA LEU A 251 4.12 -8.33 -0.02
C LEU A 251 4.27 -6.96 -0.68
N SER A 252 3.26 -6.10 -0.54
CA SER A 252 3.36 -4.69 -0.94
C SER A 252 3.52 -3.77 0.27
N SER A 253 4.36 -2.74 0.16
CA SER A 253 4.63 -1.79 1.26
C SER A 253 4.78 -0.35 0.79
N ALA A 254 4.03 0.57 1.40
CA ALA A 254 4.03 2.01 1.09
C ALA A 254 3.93 2.85 2.37
N LYS A 255 3.30 4.03 2.28
CA LYS A 255 2.96 4.93 3.39
C LYS A 255 4.15 5.16 4.34
N SER A 256 4.21 4.38 5.42
CA SER A 256 5.21 4.47 6.48
C SER A 256 6.65 4.26 5.98
N ILE A 257 6.87 3.54 4.87
CA ILE A 257 8.23 3.29 4.33
C ILE A 257 8.99 4.58 3.96
N GLY A 258 8.26 5.60 3.49
CA GLY A 258 8.82 6.89 3.09
C GLY A 258 8.70 7.99 4.15
N GLY A 259 7.95 7.75 5.23
CA GLY A 259 7.70 8.73 6.30
C GLY A 259 7.21 10.09 5.80
N GLY A 260 6.38 10.11 4.75
CA GLY A 260 5.88 11.33 4.10
C GLY A 260 6.49 11.60 2.71
N PHE A 261 7.63 10.99 2.37
CA PHE A 261 8.16 11.03 1.01
C PHE A 261 7.47 9.96 0.13
N PRO A 262 7.05 10.26 -1.11
CA PRO A 262 6.47 9.27 -2.01
C PRO A 262 7.53 8.24 -2.43
N ARG A 263 7.53 7.09 -1.76
CA ARG A 263 8.35 5.92 -2.09
C ARG A 263 7.63 4.67 -1.60
N VAL A 264 7.69 3.60 -2.39
CA VAL A 264 7.01 2.33 -2.16
C VAL A 264 7.91 1.18 -2.62
N GLY A 265 7.86 0.05 -1.92
CA GLY A 265 8.51 -1.20 -2.32
C GLY A 265 7.51 -2.36 -2.40
N ILE A 266 7.72 -3.26 -3.35
CA ILE A 266 7.17 -4.62 -3.36
C ILE A 266 8.31 -5.52 -2.92
N SER A 267 8.05 -6.38 -1.94
CA SER A 267 9.01 -7.35 -1.41
C SER A 267 8.42 -8.75 -1.46
#